data_AF-A0A5E4IJK0-F1
#
_entry.id   AF-A0A5E4IJK0-F1
#
_cell.length_a   1.000
_cell.length_b   1.000
_cell.length_c   1.000
_cell.angle_alpha   90.00
_cell.angle_beta   90.00
_cell.angle_gamma   90.00
#
_symmetry.space_group_name_H-M   'P 1'
#
loop_
_entity.id
_entity.type
_entity.pdbx_description
1 polymer ?
#
loop_
_entity_poly.entity_id
_entity_poly.type
_entity_poly.pdbx_seq_one_letter_code
_entity_poly.pdbx_strand_id
1 'polypeptide(L)'
;MGFLPPNDYIRQNITGEYIVNLGNPFIEPRGLDSRGFYMGSINGSTPYGDVIGAGPVNDFKIPPKVLAADPNRHSLSRKEWISEFFNTSSSPKGHGFDQSNVKTGFGCYTFEPRSNIPIKVIVLDDTQMDDDLNNPDTLGYGHASLDNERYDWLVKELDKGQAEGKLMIIAAHIPIGVEPADSMMGWNPAAPISEPQLISTLHEFPNLILWISGHRHLNVITALKSPDAARPELGFWEVETSSLRDFPQQLRTFEIVRNSDNAVSIFTTDIDPAVEDGSPATISRSYAVATRQIFNMTPDPMPTGSYNAELVKQLTPKMQAKLSDKGGK
;
A
#
# COMPACT_ATOMS: atom_id res chain seq x y z
N MET A 1 14.84 -6.54 1.90
CA MET A 1 14.78 -6.24 3.35
C MET A 1 13.71 -5.18 3.67
N GLY A 2 12.68 -4.97 2.84
CA GLY A 2 11.68 -3.91 3.06
C GLY A 2 10.71 -4.11 4.23
N PHE A 3 10.98 -5.10 5.09
CA PHE A 3 10.12 -5.55 6.16
C PHE A 3 10.77 -5.41 7.55
N LEU A 4 12.09 -5.17 7.59
CA LEU A 4 12.81 -4.90 8.83
C LEU A 4 13.58 -3.60 8.62
N PRO A 5 13.45 -2.61 9.53
CA PRO A 5 14.21 -1.38 9.47
C PRO A 5 15.71 -1.68 9.40
N PRO A 6 16.45 -1.04 8.48
CA PRO A 6 17.88 -1.31 8.35
C PRO A 6 18.61 -0.89 9.63
N ASN A 7 19.31 -1.82 10.27
CA ASN A 7 20.20 -1.50 11.39
C ASN A 7 21.54 -0.92 10.88
N ASP A 8 22.41 -0.50 11.80
CA ASP A 8 23.70 0.12 11.44
C ASP A 8 24.59 -0.79 10.61
N TYR A 9 24.53 -2.10 10.84
CA TYR A 9 25.25 -3.07 10.00
C TYR A 9 24.74 -3.04 8.56
N ILE A 10 23.42 -3.07 8.35
CA ILE A 10 22.85 -2.96 7.00
C ILE A 10 23.23 -1.62 6.36
N ARG A 11 23.10 -0.50 7.09
CA ARG A 11 23.44 0.84 6.58
C ARG A 11 24.91 0.97 6.17
N GLN A 12 25.82 0.33 6.89
CA GLN A 12 27.25 0.33 6.55
C GLN A 12 27.54 -0.55 5.32
N ASN A 13 26.84 -1.68 5.17
CA ASN A 13 27.11 -2.60 4.06
C ASN A 13 26.54 -2.10 2.72
N ILE A 14 25.45 -1.33 2.71
CA ILE A 14 24.87 -0.82 1.45
C ILE A 14 25.76 0.18 0.71
N THR A 15 26.68 0.87 1.41
CA THR A 15 27.71 1.75 0.82
C THR A 15 29.04 1.03 0.56
N GLY A 16 29.20 -0.18 1.08
CA GLY A 16 30.44 -0.94 1.03
C GLY A 16 30.68 -1.62 -0.32
N GLU A 17 31.88 -2.19 -0.47
CA GLU A 17 32.27 -2.96 -1.66
C GLU A 17 31.97 -4.46 -1.56
N TYR A 18 31.53 -4.95 -0.39
CA TYR A 18 31.26 -6.37 -0.15
C TYR A 18 29.77 -6.67 -0.19
N ILE A 19 29.43 -7.85 -0.69
CA ILE A 19 28.07 -8.37 -0.61
C ILE A 19 27.72 -8.59 0.85
N VAL A 20 26.53 -8.14 1.25
CA VAL A 20 26.08 -8.22 2.63
C VAL A 20 26.03 -9.68 3.09
N ASN A 21 26.72 -9.97 4.20
CA ASN A 21 26.61 -11.23 4.91
C ASN A 21 25.44 -11.13 5.89
N LEU A 22 24.37 -11.86 5.64
CA LEU A 22 23.17 -11.89 6.47
C LEU A 22 22.66 -13.33 6.50
N GLY A 23 22.35 -13.83 7.69
CA GLY A 23 21.68 -15.13 7.82
C GLY A 23 20.22 -15.05 7.36
N ASN A 24 19.39 -16.01 7.73
CA ASN A 24 17.95 -15.91 7.45
C ASN A 24 17.26 -15.15 8.60
N PRO A 25 16.91 -13.85 8.42
CA PRO A 25 16.37 -13.04 9.51
C PRO A 25 14.94 -13.45 9.91
N PHE A 26 14.29 -14.34 9.15
CA PHE A 26 12.93 -14.82 9.43
C PHE A 26 12.89 -16.04 10.35
N ILE A 27 14.01 -16.75 10.51
CA ILE A 27 14.08 -17.96 11.34
C ILE A 27 15.17 -17.88 12.40
N GLU A 28 16.18 -17.03 12.21
CA GLU A 28 17.23 -16.84 13.18
C GLU A 28 16.81 -15.84 14.27
N PRO A 29 16.92 -16.19 15.57
CA PRO A 29 16.55 -15.29 16.68
C PRO A 29 17.31 -13.95 16.69
N ARG A 30 18.47 -13.89 16.02
CA ARG A 30 19.27 -12.68 15.89
C ARG A 30 18.73 -11.71 14.83
N GLY A 31 17.71 -12.08 14.05
CA GLY A 31 17.13 -11.22 13.02
C GLY A 31 18.17 -10.65 12.06
N LEU A 32 18.28 -9.32 11.97
CA LEU A 32 19.26 -8.63 11.13
C LEU A 32 20.72 -8.78 11.60
N ASP A 33 20.96 -9.27 12.81
CA ASP A 33 22.31 -9.57 13.33
C ASP A 33 22.76 -11.01 13.04
N SER A 34 21.93 -11.78 12.33
CA SER A 34 22.30 -13.09 11.79
C SER A 34 23.40 -12.99 10.73
N ARG A 35 24.27 -14.01 10.64
CA ARG A 35 25.38 -14.11 9.67
C ARG A 35 25.52 -15.55 9.24
N GLY A 36 25.99 -15.78 8.02
CA GLY A 36 26.27 -17.12 7.50
C GLY A 36 26.03 -17.29 6.01
N PHE A 37 25.41 -16.31 5.36
CA PHE A 37 25.08 -16.37 3.94
C PHE A 37 25.36 -15.01 3.28
N TYR A 38 26.01 -15.00 2.12
CA TYR A 38 26.10 -13.81 1.29
C TYR A 38 24.82 -13.68 0.47
N MET A 39 24.12 -12.55 0.58
CA MET A 39 22.79 -12.36 -0.02
C MET A 39 22.78 -12.20 -1.55
N GLY A 40 23.97 -12.20 -2.16
CA GLY A 40 24.17 -11.98 -3.57
C GLY A 40 24.04 -10.53 -4.00
N SER A 41 24.35 -10.29 -5.28
CA SER A 41 24.13 -9.03 -5.97
C SER A 41 23.61 -9.31 -7.37
N ILE A 42 22.76 -8.42 -7.89
CA ILE A 42 22.25 -8.51 -9.26
C ILE A 42 23.32 -7.95 -10.20
N ASN A 43 23.75 -8.74 -11.17
CA ASN A 43 24.70 -8.31 -12.19
C ASN A 43 24.00 -7.48 -13.27
N GLY A 44 23.93 -6.16 -13.06
CA GLY A 44 23.34 -5.23 -14.03
C GLY A 44 24.06 -5.14 -15.39
N SER A 45 25.21 -5.80 -15.58
CA SER A 45 25.87 -5.87 -16.89
C SER A 45 25.28 -6.94 -17.82
N THR A 46 24.44 -7.85 -17.29
CA THR A 46 23.75 -8.85 -18.09
C THR A 46 22.29 -8.48 -18.27
N PRO A 47 21.68 -8.76 -19.44
CA PRO A 47 20.31 -8.36 -19.74
C PRO A 47 19.28 -8.96 -18.77
N TYR A 48 19.64 -10.02 -18.06
CA TYR A 48 18.77 -10.76 -17.15
C TYR A 48 19.13 -10.56 -15.67
N GLY A 49 20.18 -9.81 -15.36
CA GLY A 49 20.55 -9.51 -13.97
C GLY A 49 20.98 -10.75 -13.19
N ASP A 50 21.99 -11.48 -13.66
CA ASP A 50 22.43 -12.73 -13.01
C ASP A 50 22.77 -12.50 -11.54
N VAL A 51 22.33 -13.41 -10.66
CA VAL A 51 22.67 -13.35 -9.24
C VAL A 51 24.11 -13.83 -9.06
N ILE A 52 24.96 -12.96 -8.53
CA ILE A 52 26.38 -13.26 -8.26
C ILE A 52 26.69 -13.25 -6.77
N GLY A 53 27.67 -14.06 -6.37
CA GLY A 53 28.22 -14.03 -5.00
C GLY A 53 27.21 -14.37 -3.90
N ALA A 54 26.13 -15.07 -4.25
CA ALA A 54 25.18 -15.62 -3.29
C ALA A 54 25.66 -17.00 -2.81
N GLY A 55 25.55 -17.29 -1.52
CA GLY A 55 25.84 -18.62 -0.99
C GLY A 55 26.30 -18.62 0.47
N PRO A 56 26.40 -19.81 1.09
CA PRO A 56 27.00 -19.99 2.41
C PRO A 56 28.39 -19.35 2.49
N VAL A 57 28.69 -18.64 3.57
CA VAL A 57 29.99 -17.94 3.73
C VAL A 57 31.18 -18.91 3.61
N ASN A 58 31.01 -20.16 4.03
CA ASN A 58 32.05 -21.19 3.96
C ASN A 58 32.46 -21.59 2.53
N ASP A 59 31.63 -21.26 1.52
CA ASP A 59 31.92 -21.55 0.12
C ASP A 59 32.88 -20.51 -0.48
N PHE A 60 33.17 -19.42 0.24
CA PHE A 60 33.99 -18.30 -0.22
C PHE A 60 35.30 -18.20 0.56
N LYS A 61 36.44 -18.21 -0.17
CA LYS A 61 37.76 -17.98 0.44
C LYS A 61 37.96 -16.54 0.93
N ILE A 62 37.32 -15.59 0.23
CA ILE A 62 37.30 -14.17 0.56
C ILE A 62 35.87 -13.65 0.35
N PRO A 63 35.42 -12.63 1.11
CA PRO A 63 34.11 -12.05 0.92
C PRO A 63 33.89 -11.58 -0.53
N PRO A 64 32.80 -11.99 -1.20
CA PRO A 64 32.51 -11.56 -2.55
C PRO A 64 32.16 -10.07 -2.58
N LYS A 65 32.55 -9.40 -3.66
CA LYS A 65 32.33 -7.97 -3.87
C LYS A 65 31.10 -7.68 -4.73
N VAL A 66 30.46 -6.54 -4.50
CA VAL A 66 29.46 -6.01 -5.44
C VAL A 66 30.17 -5.50 -6.71
N LEU A 67 29.51 -5.58 -7.87
CA LEU A 67 30.10 -5.10 -9.14
C LEU A 67 30.16 -3.58 -9.24
N ALA A 68 29.25 -2.89 -8.55
CA ALA A 68 29.12 -1.44 -8.55
C ALA A 68 28.87 -0.97 -7.12
N ALA A 69 29.97 -0.82 -6.37
CA ALA A 69 29.94 -0.15 -5.07
C ALA A 69 29.61 1.33 -5.29
N ASP A 70 28.74 1.88 -4.46
CA ASP A 70 28.31 3.26 -4.57
C ASP A 70 28.21 3.88 -3.17
N PRO A 71 29.13 4.79 -2.80
CA PRO A 71 29.14 5.42 -1.49
C PRO A 71 27.92 6.32 -1.25
N ASN A 72 27.15 6.63 -2.30
CA ASN A 72 25.92 7.42 -2.18
C ASN A 72 24.68 6.56 -1.90
N ARG A 73 24.78 5.22 -1.86
CA ARG A 73 23.63 4.36 -1.50
C ARG A 73 23.28 4.52 -0.03
N HIS A 74 22.05 4.91 0.26
CA HIS A 74 21.56 4.99 1.63
C HIS A 74 20.08 4.63 1.68
N SER A 75 19.63 4.11 2.82
CA SER A 75 18.20 4.03 3.13
C SER A 75 17.72 5.43 3.52
N LEU A 76 16.57 5.85 3.01
CA LEU A 76 15.94 7.10 3.41
C LEU A 76 15.14 6.87 4.70
N SER A 77 15.24 7.80 5.64
CA SER A 77 14.22 7.98 6.68
C SER A 77 12.91 8.48 6.04
N ARG A 78 11.79 8.37 6.77
CA ARG A 78 10.50 8.90 6.31
C ARG A 78 10.57 10.39 5.94
N LYS A 79 11.30 11.19 6.72
CA LYS A 79 11.46 12.64 6.45
C LYS A 79 12.23 12.90 5.16
N GLU A 80 13.31 12.14 4.93
CA GLU A 80 14.09 12.24 3.70
C GLU A 80 13.27 11.76 2.50
N TRP A 81 12.53 10.66 2.63
CA TRP A 81 11.62 10.17 1.59
C TRP A 81 10.54 11.20 1.22
N ILE A 82 9.87 11.82 2.19
CA ILE A 82 8.91 12.91 1.93
C ILE A 82 9.62 14.11 1.28
N SER A 83 10.85 14.43 1.70
CA SER A 83 11.64 15.52 1.11
C SER A 83 11.91 15.32 -0.38
N GLU A 84 12.10 14.08 -0.84
CA GLU A 84 12.33 13.79 -2.26
C GLU A 84 11.15 14.20 -3.16
N PHE A 85 9.91 14.23 -2.65
CA PHE A 85 8.76 14.72 -3.43
C PHE A 85 8.84 16.23 -3.76
N PHE A 86 9.71 16.98 -3.07
CA PHE A 86 10.01 18.38 -3.39
C PHE A 86 11.15 18.51 -4.40
N ASN A 87 11.95 17.47 -4.62
CA ASN A 87 12.98 17.42 -5.65
C ASN A 87 12.40 16.85 -6.95
N THR A 88 11.47 17.59 -7.54
CA THR A 88 10.69 17.15 -8.70
C THR A 88 10.68 18.18 -9.82
N SER A 89 10.63 17.72 -11.07
CA SER A 89 10.36 18.54 -12.25
C SER A 89 8.88 18.59 -12.63
N SER A 90 8.05 17.72 -12.06
CA SER A 90 6.59 17.70 -12.27
C SER A 90 5.84 18.50 -11.19
N SER A 91 4.56 18.75 -11.44
CA SER A 91 3.67 19.50 -10.55
C SER A 91 2.53 18.62 -10.01
N PRO A 92 2.00 18.92 -8.81
CA PRO A 92 2.46 19.97 -7.89
C PRO A 92 3.75 19.57 -7.16
N LYS A 93 4.59 20.56 -6.82
CA LYS A 93 5.79 20.31 -5.99
C LYS A 93 5.36 19.78 -4.62
N GLY A 94 5.96 18.68 -4.17
CA GLY A 94 5.56 17.96 -2.95
C GLY A 94 4.48 16.89 -3.19
N HIS A 95 3.81 16.88 -4.36
CA HIS A 95 2.85 15.83 -4.77
C HIS A 95 1.78 15.49 -3.71
N GLY A 96 1.33 16.50 -2.98
CA GLY A 96 0.35 16.36 -1.89
C GLY A 96 0.92 16.68 -0.51
N PHE A 97 2.22 16.48 -0.31
CA PHE A 97 2.92 16.88 0.91
C PHE A 97 3.22 18.38 0.92
N ASP A 98 3.19 18.96 2.13
CA ASP A 98 3.67 20.29 2.42
C ASP A 98 4.99 20.27 3.24
N GLN A 99 5.56 21.45 3.46
CA GLN A 99 6.84 21.56 4.17
C GLN A 99 6.76 21.13 5.64
N SER A 100 5.56 21.12 6.24
CA SER A 100 5.35 20.62 7.60
C SER A 100 5.44 19.10 7.64
N ASN A 101 4.94 18.40 6.62
CA ASN A 101 5.09 16.94 6.47
C ASN A 101 6.57 16.53 6.47
N VAL A 102 7.45 17.29 5.80
CA VAL A 102 8.91 17.03 5.81
C VAL A 102 9.49 17.12 7.23
N LYS A 103 9.05 18.10 8.02
CA LYS A 103 9.58 18.33 9.37
C LYS A 103 9.16 17.25 10.35
N THR A 104 7.90 16.82 10.27
CA THR A 104 7.30 15.85 11.21
C THR A 104 7.51 14.41 10.73
N GLY A 105 7.60 14.18 9.43
CA GLY A 105 7.51 12.85 8.83
C GLY A 105 6.06 12.40 8.62
N PHE A 106 5.06 13.28 8.81
CA PHE A 106 3.65 12.90 8.72
C PHE A 106 3.27 12.55 7.27
N GLY A 107 3.00 11.27 7.01
CA GLY A 107 2.80 10.70 5.67
C GLY A 107 1.38 10.84 5.10
N CYS A 108 0.47 11.51 5.81
CA CYS A 108 -0.91 11.67 5.34
C CYS A 108 -1.15 13.05 4.71
N TYR A 109 -2.02 13.10 3.70
CA TYR A 109 -2.46 14.34 3.05
C TYR A 109 -3.84 14.17 2.40
N THR A 110 -4.45 15.26 1.96
CA THR A 110 -5.70 15.21 1.19
C THR A 110 -5.61 16.03 -0.07
N PHE A 111 -6.43 15.69 -1.07
CA PHE A 111 -6.59 16.51 -2.26
C PHE A 111 -7.99 16.37 -2.85
N GLU A 112 -8.35 17.32 -3.72
CA GLU A 112 -9.61 17.33 -4.46
C GLU A 112 -9.28 17.22 -5.95
N PRO A 113 -9.58 16.09 -6.62
CA PRO A 113 -9.18 15.88 -8.00
C PRO A 113 -9.68 16.96 -8.96
N ARG A 114 -10.89 17.50 -8.70
CA ARG A 114 -11.49 18.60 -9.44
C ARG A 114 -12.30 19.47 -8.49
N SER A 115 -12.03 20.77 -8.45
CA SER A 115 -12.68 21.71 -7.51
C SER A 115 -14.19 21.87 -7.70
N ASN A 116 -14.73 21.53 -8.87
CA ASN A 116 -16.17 21.60 -9.16
C ASN A 116 -16.92 20.30 -8.88
N ILE A 117 -16.21 19.20 -8.62
CA ILE A 117 -16.80 17.90 -8.27
C ILE A 117 -16.58 17.69 -6.77
N PRO A 118 -17.63 17.41 -5.97
CA PRO A 118 -17.49 17.28 -4.52
C PRO A 118 -16.89 15.92 -4.14
N ILE A 119 -15.66 15.64 -4.57
CA ILE A 119 -14.88 14.44 -4.21
C ILE A 119 -13.62 14.88 -3.47
N LYS A 120 -13.36 14.24 -2.35
CA LYS A 120 -12.15 14.36 -1.55
C LYS A 120 -11.44 13.02 -1.50
N VAL A 121 -10.14 13.02 -1.78
CA VAL A 121 -9.27 11.87 -1.56
C VAL A 121 -8.45 12.12 -0.31
N ILE A 122 -8.48 11.16 0.61
CA ILE A 122 -7.70 11.14 1.85
C ILE A 122 -6.62 10.08 1.65
N VAL A 123 -5.37 10.51 1.55
CA VAL A 123 -4.22 9.61 1.47
C VAL A 123 -3.72 9.38 2.89
N LEU A 124 -3.88 8.14 3.35
CA LEU A 124 -3.60 7.72 4.72
C LEU A 124 -2.35 6.84 4.74
N ASP A 125 -1.38 7.23 5.56
CA ASP A 125 -0.27 6.35 5.94
C ASP A 125 -0.74 5.43 7.07
N ASP A 126 -1.20 4.25 6.72
CA ASP A 126 -1.64 3.20 7.65
C ASP A 126 -0.55 2.16 7.94
N THR A 127 0.71 2.48 7.64
CA THR A 127 1.84 1.58 7.88
C THR A 127 2.33 1.68 9.33
N GLN A 128 3.04 0.65 9.80
CA GLN A 128 3.68 0.70 11.11
C GLN A 128 4.75 1.82 11.19
N MET A 129 4.78 2.52 12.33
CA MET A 129 5.82 3.52 12.62
C MET A 129 7.14 2.85 12.96
N ASP A 130 8.26 3.55 12.76
CA ASP A 130 9.60 3.05 13.12
C ASP A 130 9.71 2.62 14.60
N ASP A 131 8.91 3.24 15.49
CA ASP A 131 8.85 2.99 16.93
C ASP A 131 7.62 2.18 17.38
N ASP A 132 6.81 1.68 16.44
CA ASP A 132 5.73 0.75 16.78
C ASP A 132 6.32 -0.52 17.40
N LEU A 133 5.62 -1.02 18.42
CA LEU A 133 5.96 -2.31 19.01
C LEU A 133 5.74 -3.39 17.95
N ASN A 134 6.85 -3.97 17.48
CA ASN A 134 6.79 -5.26 16.84
C ASN A 134 6.60 -6.33 17.91
N ASN A 135 5.51 -7.08 17.78
CA ASN A 135 5.36 -8.29 18.55
C ASN A 135 6.54 -9.23 18.20
N PRO A 136 7.32 -9.74 19.17
CA PRO A 136 8.43 -10.66 18.89
C PRO A 136 7.99 -11.93 18.15
N ASP A 137 6.71 -12.30 18.25
CA ASP A 137 6.12 -13.42 17.52
C ASP A 137 5.68 -13.05 16.10
N THR A 138 5.57 -11.75 15.80
CA THR A 138 5.39 -11.27 14.44
C THR A 138 6.77 -10.96 13.85
N LEU A 139 7.20 -11.76 12.89
CA LEU A 139 8.41 -11.42 12.12
C LEU A 139 8.11 -10.03 11.51
N GLY A 140 8.84 -8.96 11.83
CA GLY A 140 8.89 -7.65 11.14
C GLY A 140 7.66 -6.71 11.03
N TYR A 141 7.85 -5.66 10.22
CA TYR A 141 6.98 -4.49 10.01
C TYR A 141 6.09 -4.64 8.76
N GLY A 142 5.16 -5.59 8.78
CA GLY A 142 4.21 -5.81 7.68
C GLY A 142 2.78 -5.39 7.95
N HIS A 143 2.46 -5.01 9.18
CA HIS A 143 1.07 -4.82 9.57
C HIS A 143 0.56 -3.41 9.21
N ALA A 144 -0.76 -3.29 9.15
CA ALA A 144 -1.39 -1.99 9.31
C ALA A 144 -1.27 -1.49 10.75
N SER A 145 -1.17 -0.17 10.93
CA SER A 145 -1.16 0.48 12.24
C SER A 145 -1.56 1.94 12.10
N LEU A 146 -2.36 2.43 13.06
CA LEU A 146 -2.58 3.85 13.26
C LEU A 146 -2.26 4.22 14.70
N ASP A 147 -1.42 5.24 14.83
CA ASP A 147 -1.28 5.98 16.08
C ASP A 147 -2.44 6.97 16.27
N ASN A 148 -2.48 7.60 17.45
CA ASN A 148 -3.51 8.57 17.78
C ASN A 148 -3.45 9.83 16.90
N GLU A 149 -2.26 10.26 16.46
CA GLU A 149 -2.11 11.48 15.66
C GLU A 149 -2.76 11.28 14.27
N ARG A 150 -2.43 10.18 13.60
CA ARG A 150 -2.97 9.82 12.28
C ARG A 150 -4.46 9.52 12.34
N TYR A 151 -4.93 8.85 13.40
CA TYR A 151 -6.35 8.60 13.60
C TYR A 151 -7.16 9.87 13.86
N ASP A 152 -6.71 10.74 14.76
CA ASP A 152 -7.37 12.02 15.04
C ASP A 152 -7.40 12.91 13.79
N TRP A 153 -6.31 12.89 13.00
CA TRP A 153 -6.26 13.59 11.72
C TRP A 153 -7.27 13.02 10.72
N LEU A 154 -7.34 11.70 10.57
CA LEU A 154 -8.29 11.03 9.68
C LEU A 154 -9.74 11.41 10.04
N VAL A 155 -10.11 11.32 11.32
CA VAL A 155 -11.45 11.69 11.79
C VAL A 155 -11.77 13.15 11.47
N LYS A 156 -10.84 14.08 11.70
CA LYS A 156 -11.02 15.50 11.35
C LYS A 156 -11.22 15.71 9.84
N GLU A 157 -10.49 14.99 9.00
CA GLU A 157 -10.64 15.09 7.55
C GLU A 157 -11.97 14.49 7.07
N LEU A 158 -12.45 13.42 7.70
CA LEU A 158 -13.77 12.83 7.46
C LEU A 158 -14.90 13.77 7.89
N ASP A 159 -14.82 14.34 9.09
CA ASP A 159 -15.77 15.35 9.60
C ASP A 159 -15.87 16.55 8.66
N LYS A 160 -14.71 17.07 8.25
CA LYS A 160 -14.64 18.20 7.32
C LYS A 160 -15.29 17.85 5.98
N GLY A 161 -14.97 16.68 5.41
CA GLY A 161 -15.55 16.24 4.14
C GLY A 161 -17.07 16.04 4.23
N GLN A 162 -17.56 15.47 5.33
CA GLN A 162 -18.99 15.30 5.60
C GLN A 162 -19.71 16.66 5.74
N ALA A 163 -19.12 17.60 6.49
CA ALA A 163 -19.68 18.94 6.69
C ALA A 163 -19.74 19.75 5.39
N GLU A 164 -18.69 19.64 4.56
CA GLU A 164 -18.61 20.30 3.26
C GLU A 164 -19.47 19.60 2.19
N GLY A 165 -19.98 18.40 2.48
CA GLY A 165 -20.80 17.60 1.57
C GLY A 165 -19.99 17.08 0.39
N LYS A 166 -18.85 16.47 0.68
CA LYS A 166 -17.96 15.79 -0.27
C LYS A 166 -18.14 14.28 -0.14
N LEU A 167 -18.16 13.56 -1.26
CA LEU A 167 -17.90 12.13 -1.30
C LEU A 167 -16.43 11.91 -0.96
N MET A 168 -16.13 10.91 -0.15
CA MET A 168 -14.80 10.68 0.39
C MET A 168 -14.27 9.32 -0.05
N ILE A 169 -13.01 9.31 -0.47
CA ILE A 169 -12.23 8.12 -0.81
C ILE A 169 -11.02 8.10 0.11
N ILE A 170 -10.75 6.97 0.74
CA ILE A 170 -9.49 6.75 1.45
C ILE A 170 -8.59 5.92 0.56
N ALA A 171 -7.36 6.37 0.34
CA ALA A 171 -6.30 5.60 -0.30
C ALA A 171 -5.25 5.29 0.76
N ALA A 172 -5.05 4.01 1.04
CA ALA A 172 -4.14 3.51 2.06
C ALA A 172 -3.32 2.34 1.50
N HIS A 173 -2.25 1.92 2.17
CA HIS A 173 -1.45 0.81 1.66
C HIS A 173 -2.08 -0.54 2.01
N ILE A 174 -2.52 -0.73 3.26
CA ILE A 174 -3.01 -2.02 3.76
C ILE A 174 -4.55 -2.05 3.74
N PRO A 175 -5.18 -3.20 3.42
CA PRO A 175 -6.61 -3.34 3.49
C PRO A 175 -7.17 -3.50 4.91
N ILE A 176 -8.48 -3.34 5.11
CA ILE A 176 -9.14 -3.48 6.42
C ILE A 176 -10.25 -4.54 6.43
N GLY A 177 -10.35 -5.30 7.51
CA GLY A 177 -11.41 -6.28 7.75
C GLY A 177 -11.36 -7.51 6.84
N VAL A 178 -10.24 -7.75 6.15
CA VAL A 178 -10.06 -8.85 5.19
C VAL A 178 -9.04 -9.90 5.63
N GLU A 179 -8.30 -9.65 6.70
CA GLU A 179 -7.32 -10.56 7.29
C GLU A 179 -7.73 -10.97 8.71
N PRO A 180 -7.38 -12.19 9.17
CA PRO A 180 -7.56 -12.56 10.57
C PRO A 180 -6.58 -11.80 11.47
N ALA A 181 -6.90 -11.69 12.76
CA ALA A 181 -6.14 -10.90 13.74
C ALA A 181 -4.70 -11.39 13.99
N ASP A 182 -4.37 -12.63 13.63
CA ASP A 182 -3.03 -13.22 13.73
C ASP A 182 -2.26 -13.19 12.39
N SER A 183 -2.83 -12.58 11.34
CA SER A 183 -2.16 -12.44 10.06
C SER A 183 -1.01 -11.45 10.10
N MET A 184 0.13 -11.86 9.53
CA MET A 184 1.29 -10.99 9.33
C MET A 184 1.06 -9.87 8.30
N MET A 185 -0.05 -9.94 7.56
CA MET A 185 -0.49 -8.92 6.59
C MET A 185 -1.71 -8.14 7.11
N GLY A 186 -2.13 -8.42 8.34
CA GLY A 186 -3.30 -7.83 8.97
C GLY A 186 -2.97 -6.61 9.83
N TRP A 187 -3.91 -6.26 10.71
CA TRP A 187 -3.75 -5.13 11.61
C TRP A 187 -2.86 -5.48 12.80
N ASN A 188 -1.95 -4.59 13.19
CA ASN A 188 -1.07 -4.81 14.33
C ASN A 188 -1.91 -4.89 15.63
N PRO A 189 -1.88 -6.02 16.37
CA PRO A 189 -2.61 -6.13 17.63
C PRO A 189 -2.14 -5.14 18.71
N ALA A 190 -0.92 -4.61 18.58
CA ALA A 190 -0.35 -3.60 19.46
C ALA A 190 -0.59 -2.15 18.99
N ALA A 191 -1.28 -1.95 17.86
CA ALA A 191 -1.61 -0.61 17.38
C ALA A 191 -2.46 0.15 18.43
N PRO A 192 -2.17 1.44 18.68
CA PRO A 192 -2.99 2.26 19.58
C PRO A 192 -4.48 2.27 19.21
N ILE A 193 -4.77 2.22 17.91
CA ILE A 193 -6.13 2.11 17.37
C ILE A 193 -6.33 0.71 16.82
N SER A 194 -7.37 0.02 17.31
CA SER A 194 -7.72 -1.31 16.80
C SER A 194 -8.47 -1.22 15.46
N GLU A 195 -8.33 -2.24 14.60
CA GLU A 195 -9.07 -2.32 13.34
C GLU A 195 -10.60 -2.24 13.53
N PRO A 196 -11.23 -2.94 14.50
CA PRO A 196 -12.67 -2.82 14.71
C PRO A 196 -13.09 -1.41 15.13
N GLN A 197 -12.25 -0.70 15.90
CA GLN A 197 -12.49 0.70 16.25
C GLN A 197 -12.45 1.58 14.99
N LEU A 198 -11.43 1.44 14.14
CA LEU A 198 -11.34 2.17 12.88
C LEU A 198 -12.56 1.92 12.00
N ILE A 199 -12.92 0.65 11.75
CA ILE A 199 -14.07 0.28 10.92
C ILE A 199 -15.37 0.85 11.49
N SER A 200 -15.56 0.77 12.81
CA SER A 200 -16.74 1.35 13.48
C SER A 200 -16.84 2.85 13.21
N THR A 201 -15.73 3.58 13.33
CA THR A 201 -15.68 5.02 13.06
C THR A 201 -15.94 5.34 11.60
N LEU A 202 -15.38 4.59 10.66
CA LEU A 202 -15.62 4.79 9.22
C LEU A 202 -17.11 4.62 8.86
N HIS A 203 -17.82 3.70 9.52
CA HIS A 203 -19.26 3.53 9.37
C HIS A 203 -20.10 4.70 9.92
N GLU A 204 -19.52 5.69 10.59
CA GLU A 204 -20.24 6.90 11.00
C GLU A 204 -20.37 7.92 9.84
N PHE A 205 -19.60 7.75 8.76
CA PHE A 205 -19.49 8.71 7.66
C PHE A 205 -20.24 8.23 6.40
N PRO A 206 -21.51 8.62 6.21
CA PRO A 206 -22.31 8.14 5.07
C PRO A 206 -21.75 8.57 3.70
N ASN A 207 -20.94 9.63 3.66
CA ASN A 207 -20.29 10.09 2.43
C ASN A 207 -18.98 9.36 2.11
N LEU A 208 -18.48 8.47 2.98
CA LEU A 208 -17.38 7.57 2.62
C LEU A 208 -17.89 6.54 1.62
N ILE A 209 -17.25 6.47 0.46
CA ILE A 209 -17.70 5.61 -0.63
C ILE A 209 -16.73 4.48 -0.95
N LEU A 210 -15.44 4.68 -0.66
CA LEU A 210 -14.37 3.80 -1.15
C LEU A 210 -13.13 3.84 -0.25
N TRP A 211 -12.59 2.68 0.08
CA TRP A 211 -11.22 2.43 0.55
C TRP A 211 -10.44 1.75 -0.57
N ILE A 212 -9.30 2.31 -0.98
CA ILE A 212 -8.42 1.73 -2.00
C ILE A 212 -7.15 1.27 -1.30
N SER A 213 -6.80 0.00 -1.51
CA SER A 213 -5.68 -0.66 -0.84
C SER A 213 -4.85 -1.52 -1.79
N GLY A 214 -3.70 -1.97 -1.29
CA GLY A 214 -2.80 -2.92 -1.94
C GLY A 214 -2.33 -3.96 -0.94
N HIS A 215 -1.03 -3.97 -0.66
CA HIS A 215 -0.36 -4.79 0.38
C HIS A 215 -0.38 -6.31 0.17
N ARG A 216 -1.57 -6.93 0.06
CA ARG A 216 -1.73 -8.39 -0.10
C ARG A 216 -1.48 -8.88 -1.52
N HIS A 217 -1.36 -7.95 -2.46
CA HIS A 217 -1.15 -8.22 -3.89
C HIS A 217 -2.32 -8.97 -4.55
N LEU A 218 -3.54 -8.80 -4.04
CA LEU A 218 -4.76 -9.39 -4.58
C LEU A 218 -5.58 -8.35 -5.34
N ASN A 219 -6.45 -8.79 -6.26
CA ASN A 219 -7.35 -7.92 -7.02
C ASN A 219 -8.77 -7.92 -6.43
N VAL A 220 -8.90 -7.83 -5.11
CA VAL A 220 -10.15 -8.17 -4.41
C VAL A 220 -11.09 -6.99 -4.19
N ILE A 221 -12.40 -7.28 -4.12
CA ILE A 221 -13.43 -6.29 -3.76
C ILE A 221 -14.22 -6.79 -2.55
N THR A 222 -14.27 -5.97 -1.50
CA THR A 222 -14.95 -6.27 -0.24
C THR A 222 -16.02 -5.23 0.06
N ALA A 223 -17.22 -5.69 0.42
CA ALA A 223 -18.28 -4.81 0.91
C ALA A 223 -18.19 -4.67 2.43
N LEU A 224 -17.80 -3.51 2.92
CA LEU A 224 -17.94 -3.13 4.33
C LEU A 224 -19.40 -2.70 4.52
N LYS A 225 -20.25 -3.67 4.84
CA LYS A 225 -21.71 -3.48 4.94
C LYS A 225 -22.03 -2.56 6.11
N SER A 226 -23.07 -1.74 5.94
CA SER A 226 -23.58 -0.92 7.02
C SER A 226 -23.92 -1.78 8.25
N PRO A 227 -23.53 -1.36 9.47
CA PRO A 227 -23.96 -2.01 10.71
C PRO A 227 -25.45 -1.80 10.99
N ASP A 228 -26.10 -0.86 10.31
CA ASP A 228 -27.54 -0.56 10.42
C ASP A 228 -28.22 -0.79 9.06
N ALA A 229 -29.03 -1.85 8.96
CA ALA A 229 -29.77 -2.19 7.75
C ALA A 229 -30.77 -1.10 7.30
N ALA A 230 -31.21 -0.23 8.22
CA ALA A 230 -32.08 0.90 7.90
C ALA A 230 -31.29 2.11 7.34
N ARG A 231 -29.96 2.10 7.48
CA ARG A 231 -29.04 3.12 6.97
C ARG A 231 -28.00 2.51 6.04
N PRO A 232 -28.39 2.02 4.84
CA PRO A 232 -27.46 1.40 3.90
C PRO A 232 -26.34 2.34 3.44
N GLU A 233 -26.54 3.65 3.54
CA GLU A 233 -25.55 4.67 3.22
C GLU A 233 -24.32 4.67 4.13
N LEU A 234 -24.31 3.94 5.26
CA LEU A 234 -23.11 3.83 6.10
C LEU A 234 -22.14 2.74 5.63
N GLY A 235 -22.56 1.87 4.70
CA GLY A 235 -21.67 0.87 4.11
C GLY A 235 -20.80 1.49 3.02
N PHE A 236 -19.59 0.99 2.83
CA PHE A 236 -18.69 1.46 1.79
C PHE A 236 -17.95 0.28 1.15
N TRP A 237 -17.30 0.54 0.02
CA TRP A 237 -16.54 -0.47 -0.70
C TRP A 237 -15.07 -0.39 -0.32
N GLU A 238 -14.44 -1.54 -0.20
CA GLU A 238 -13.01 -1.66 -0.21
C GLU A 238 -12.57 -2.38 -1.48
N VAL A 239 -11.56 -1.82 -2.15
CA VAL A 239 -11.05 -2.32 -3.41
C VAL A 239 -9.53 -2.41 -3.34
N GLU A 240 -9.04 -3.64 -3.36
CA GLU A 240 -7.62 -3.94 -3.42
C GLU A 240 -7.14 -3.98 -4.87
N THR A 241 -5.86 -3.68 -5.08
CA THR A 241 -5.20 -3.78 -6.38
C THR A 241 -4.01 -4.73 -6.33
N SER A 242 -3.86 -5.55 -7.36
CA SER A 242 -2.75 -6.50 -7.48
C SER A 242 -1.42 -5.77 -7.61
N SER A 243 -0.36 -6.40 -7.12
CA SER A 243 0.98 -5.86 -7.32
C SER A 243 1.43 -6.03 -8.77
N LEU A 244 2.20 -5.07 -9.27
CA LEU A 244 2.89 -5.22 -10.55
C LEU A 244 3.99 -6.29 -10.50
N ARG A 245 4.29 -6.87 -9.34
CA ARG A 245 5.21 -8.01 -9.19
C ARG A 245 4.52 -9.36 -9.38
N ASP A 246 3.32 -9.51 -8.84
CA ASP A 246 2.67 -10.82 -8.69
C ASP A 246 1.51 -10.97 -9.67
N PHE A 247 1.23 -12.20 -10.09
CA PHE A 247 0.12 -12.46 -11.00
C PHE A 247 -1.20 -12.01 -10.35
N PRO A 248 -2.06 -11.24 -11.05
CA PRO A 248 -2.11 -11.06 -12.51
C PRO A 248 -1.31 -9.88 -13.12
N GLN A 249 -0.63 -9.08 -12.29
CA GLN A 249 0.06 -7.85 -12.72
C GLN A 249 -0.85 -6.91 -13.51
N GLN A 250 -2.04 -6.65 -12.99
CA GLN A 250 -3.02 -5.75 -13.58
C GLN A 250 -3.02 -4.40 -12.87
N LEU A 251 -3.37 -3.37 -13.62
CA LEU A 251 -3.77 -2.06 -13.08
C LEU A 251 -5.29 -2.05 -12.90
N ARG A 252 -5.81 -1.15 -12.06
CA ARG A 252 -7.25 -0.96 -11.91
C ARG A 252 -7.62 0.51 -12.14
N THR A 253 -8.63 0.76 -12.95
CA THR A 253 -9.25 2.09 -13.09
C THR A 253 -10.48 2.20 -12.21
N PHE A 254 -10.79 3.43 -11.80
CA PHE A 254 -11.97 3.77 -11.00
C PHE A 254 -12.74 4.89 -11.71
N GLU A 255 -13.94 4.58 -12.18
CA GLU A 255 -14.84 5.56 -12.79
C GLU A 255 -16.04 5.79 -11.89
N ILE A 256 -16.17 7.01 -11.37
CA ILE A 256 -17.24 7.39 -10.45
C ILE A 256 -18.29 8.16 -11.23
N VAL A 257 -19.49 7.59 -11.34
CA VAL A 257 -20.60 8.18 -12.07
C VAL A 257 -21.79 8.44 -11.15
N ARG A 258 -22.55 9.48 -11.49
CA ARG A 258 -23.85 9.75 -10.86
C ARG A 258 -24.94 9.10 -11.70
N ASN A 259 -25.77 8.30 -11.05
CA ASN A 259 -26.91 7.63 -11.68
C ASN A 259 -28.12 8.57 -11.79
N SER A 260 -29.08 8.21 -12.64
CA SER A 260 -30.32 9.00 -12.81
C SER A 260 -31.21 9.05 -11.56
N ASP A 261 -31.06 8.07 -10.68
CA ASP A 261 -31.70 8.01 -9.36
C ASP A 261 -30.89 8.73 -8.26
N ASN A 262 -29.81 9.43 -8.64
CA ASN A 262 -28.85 10.11 -7.78
C ASN A 262 -28.04 9.23 -6.83
N ALA A 263 -28.08 7.89 -6.99
CA ALA A 263 -27.02 7.04 -6.43
C ALA A 263 -25.68 7.28 -7.17
N VAL A 264 -24.61 6.71 -6.64
CA VAL A 264 -23.30 6.71 -7.30
C VAL A 264 -22.91 5.28 -7.62
N SER A 265 -22.43 5.07 -8.84
CA SER A 265 -21.75 3.83 -9.24
C SER A 265 -20.26 4.10 -9.36
N ILE A 266 -19.46 3.17 -8.84
CA ILE A 266 -18.01 3.14 -9.01
C ILE A 266 -17.71 1.94 -9.89
N PHE A 267 -17.35 2.16 -11.15
CA PHE A 267 -16.87 1.10 -12.02
C PHE A 267 -15.40 0.85 -11.75
N THR A 268 -15.08 -0.40 -11.43
CA THR A 268 -13.70 -0.87 -11.27
C THR A 268 -13.37 -1.76 -12.47
N THR A 269 -12.38 -1.36 -13.26
CA THR A 269 -11.96 -2.13 -14.44
C THR A 269 -10.53 -2.60 -14.28
N ASP A 270 -10.31 -3.91 -14.38
CA ASP A 270 -8.98 -4.50 -14.42
C ASP A 270 -8.39 -4.32 -15.82
N ILE A 271 -7.16 -3.80 -15.87
CA ILE A 271 -6.43 -3.48 -17.10
C ILE A 271 -5.18 -4.34 -17.15
N ASP A 272 -5.13 -5.22 -18.15
CA ASP A 272 -3.93 -5.97 -18.49
C ASP A 272 -2.93 -5.08 -19.24
N PRO A 273 -1.66 -5.01 -18.79
CA PRO A 273 -0.64 -4.29 -19.52
C PRO A 273 -0.31 -5.01 -20.83
N ALA A 274 -0.37 -4.28 -21.95
CA ALA A 274 0.18 -4.72 -23.22
C ALA A 274 1.70 -4.50 -23.22
N VAL A 275 2.47 -5.57 -23.36
CA VAL A 275 3.94 -5.56 -23.29
C VAL A 275 4.54 -6.08 -24.60
N GLU A 276 5.71 -5.56 -24.96
CA GLU A 276 6.41 -5.96 -26.19
C GLU A 276 7.02 -7.36 -26.06
N ASP A 277 6.87 -8.20 -27.09
CA ASP A 277 7.45 -9.55 -27.12
C ASP A 277 8.97 -9.52 -26.91
N GLY A 278 9.48 -10.41 -26.06
CA GLY A 278 10.90 -10.49 -25.72
C GLY A 278 11.42 -9.38 -24.78
N SER A 279 10.58 -8.41 -24.41
CA SER A 279 10.95 -7.38 -23.42
C SER A 279 11.12 -7.97 -22.01
N PRO A 280 11.86 -7.28 -21.11
CA PRO A 280 11.92 -7.64 -19.70
C PRO A 280 10.54 -7.74 -19.03
N ALA A 281 9.57 -6.94 -19.48
CA ALA A 281 8.21 -6.97 -18.96
C ALA A 281 7.48 -8.26 -19.32
N THR A 282 7.63 -8.77 -20.55
CA THR A 282 7.07 -10.07 -20.97
C THR A 282 7.67 -11.23 -20.18
N ILE A 283 8.97 -11.19 -19.92
CA ILE A 283 9.64 -12.19 -19.06
C ILE A 283 9.11 -12.09 -17.62
N SER A 284 8.98 -10.88 -17.08
CA SER A 284 8.41 -10.65 -15.74
C SER A 284 7.02 -11.29 -15.60
N ARG A 285 6.17 -11.21 -16.63
CA ARG A 285 4.85 -11.90 -16.65
C ARG A 285 4.98 -13.41 -16.51
N SER A 286 5.94 -14.03 -17.20
CA SER A 286 6.19 -15.47 -17.04
C SER A 286 6.67 -15.83 -15.63
N TYR A 287 7.49 -14.97 -15.00
CA TYR A 287 7.96 -15.17 -13.64
C TYR A 287 6.87 -14.97 -12.59
N ALA A 288 5.93 -14.06 -12.81
CA ALA A 288 4.77 -13.89 -11.95
C ALA A 288 3.90 -15.17 -11.91
N VAL A 289 3.67 -15.79 -13.07
CA VAL A 289 2.97 -17.09 -13.16
C VAL A 289 3.77 -18.20 -12.49
N ALA A 290 5.08 -18.28 -12.78
CA ALA A 290 5.95 -19.29 -12.18
C ALA A 290 6.02 -19.16 -10.65
N THR A 291 6.12 -17.93 -10.13
CA THR A 291 6.09 -17.61 -8.69
C THR A 291 4.82 -18.16 -8.05
N ARG A 292 3.65 -17.87 -8.65
CA ARG A 292 2.35 -18.37 -8.17
C ARG A 292 2.30 -19.91 -8.13
N GLN A 293 2.86 -20.57 -9.13
CA GLN A 293 2.90 -22.05 -9.20
C GLN A 293 3.91 -22.66 -8.23
N ILE A 294 5.14 -22.14 -8.17
CA ILE A 294 6.24 -22.65 -7.35
C ILE A 294 5.93 -22.49 -5.86
N PHE A 295 5.45 -21.31 -5.47
CA PHE A 295 5.09 -21.04 -4.07
C PHE A 295 3.68 -21.51 -3.72
N ASN A 296 2.96 -22.11 -4.68
CA ASN A 296 1.59 -22.58 -4.51
C ASN A 296 0.69 -21.50 -3.85
N MET A 297 0.77 -20.27 -4.36
CA MET A 297 0.07 -19.12 -3.78
C MET A 297 -1.44 -19.33 -3.89
N THR A 298 -2.15 -19.00 -2.81
CA THR A 298 -3.61 -19.06 -2.77
C THR A 298 -4.20 -18.17 -3.86
N PRO A 299 -5.14 -18.67 -4.68
CA PRO A 299 -5.87 -17.83 -5.61
C PRO A 299 -6.66 -16.74 -4.90
N ASP A 300 -6.89 -15.63 -5.59
CA ASP A 300 -7.80 -14.60 -5.15
C ASP A 300 -9.16 -15.21 -4.75
N PRO A 301 -9.73 -14.80 -3.60
CA PRO A 301 -11.01 -15.32 -3.13
C PRO A 301 -12.12 -15.03 -4.15
N MET A 302 -12.83 -16.07 -4.58
CA MET A 302 -13.99 -15.93 -5.47
C MET A 302 -15.29 -15.77 -4.68
N PRO A 303 -16.29 -14.99 -5.15
CA PRO A 303 -16.34 -14.30 -6.45
C PRO A 303 -15.59 -12.96 -6.45
N THR A 304 -15.00 -12.56 -5.33
CA THR A 304 -14.40 -11.25 -5.13
C THR A 304 -13.00 -11.11 -5.74
N GLY A 305 -12.57 -11.98 -6.66
CA GLY A 305 -11.21 -11.99 -7.21
C GLY A 305 -10.99 -10.91 -8.27
N SER A 306 -10.19 -11.18 -9.30
CA SER A 306 -10.03 -10.26 -10.44
C SER A 306 -11.25 -10.29 -11.36
N TYR A 307 -12.03 -9.21 -11.38
CA TYR A 307 -13.15 -8.98 -12.28
C TYR A 307 -13.51 -7.49 -12.38
N ASN A 308 -14.17 -7.13 -13.48
CA ASN A 308 -14.76 -5.80 -13.63
C ASN A 308 -16.07 -5.72 -12.85
N ALA A 309 -16.24 -4.68 -12.03
CA ALA A 309 -17.39 -4.54 -11.16
C ALA A 309 -18.06 -3.17 -11.29
N GLU A 310 -19.37 -3.14 -11.10
CA GLU A 310 -20.12 -1.94 -10.76
C GLU A 310 -20.41 -1.97 -9.27
N LEU A 311 -19.84 -1.02 -8.53
CA LEU A 311 -20.03 -0.90 -7.09
C LEU A 311 -21.02 0.22 -6.81
N VAL A 312 -22.26 -0.15 -6.47
CA VAL A 312 -23.32 0.80 -6.21
C VAL A 312 -23.22 1.31 -4.77
N LYS A 313 -23.27 2.62 -4.59
CA LYS A 313 -23.26 3.30 -3.31
C LYS A 313 -24.54 4.12 -3.14
N GLN A 314 -25.31 3.76 -2.12
CA GLN A 314 -26.46 4.55 -1.69
C GLN A 314 -26.00 5.79 -0.92
N LEU A 315 -26.60 6.93 -1.24
CA LEU A 315 -26.27 8.24 -0.65
C LEU A 315 -27.43 8.76 0.18
N THR A 316 -27.14 9.58 1.18
CA THR A 316 -28.18 10.31 1.93
C THR A 316 -28.97 11.23 1.00
N PRO A 317 -30.26 11.51 1.30
CA PRO A 317 -31.04 12.49 0.53
C PRO A 317 -30.36 13.86 0.42
N LYS A 318 -29.67 14.29 1.49
CA LYS A 318 -28.89 15.54 1.50
C LYS A 318 -27.75 15.51 0.47
N MET A 319 -27.03 14.40 0.37
CA MET A 319 -25.93 14.27 -0.58
C MET A 319 -26.44 14.13 -2.03
N GLN A 320 -27.54 13.40 -2.24
CA GLN A 320 -28.20 13.30 -3.55
C GLN A 320 -28.63 14.67 -4.08
N ALA A 321 -29.24 15.50 -3.23
CA ALA A 321 -29.61 16.88 -3.59
C ALA A 321 -28.38 17.70 -3.98
N LYS A 322 -27.29 17.61 -3.19
CA LYS A 322 -26.06 18.36 -3.47
C LYS A 322 -25.38 17.97 -4.79
N LEU A 323 -25.43 16.69 -5.16
CA LEU A 323 -24.92 16.22 -6.46
C LEU A 323 -25.81 16.64 -7.63
N SER A 324 -27.12 16.74 -7.42
CA SER A 324 -28.08 17.15 -8.44
C SER A 324 -27.84 18.58 -8.92
N ASP A 325 -27.46 19.48 -8.01
CA ASP A 325 -27.21 20.89 -8.29
C ASP A 325 -25.90 21.14 -9.06
N LYS A 326 -25.04 20.13 -9.22
CA LYS A 326 -23.68 20.29 -9.78
C LYS A 326 -23.57 20.08 -11.29
N GLY A 327 -24.68 19.83 -12.00
CA GLY A 327 -24.76 19.93 -13.48
C GLY A 327 -23.86 18.99 -14.29
N GLY A 328 -23.13 18.06 -13.66
CA GLY A 328 -22.27 17.09 -14.33
C GLY A 328 -23.09 15.92 -14.89
N LYS A 329 -22.89 15.64 -16.18
CA LYS A 329 -22.99 14.28 -16.72
C LYS A 329 -21.70 13.54 -16.41
#